data_AF-A0A3B8MEY6-F1
#
_entry.id   AF-A0A3B8MEY6-F1
#
_cell.length_a   1.000
_cell.length_b   1.000
_cell.length_c   1.000
_cell.angle_alpha   90.00
_cell.angle_beta   90.00
_cell.angle_gamma   90.00
#
_symmetry.space_group_name_H-M   'P 1'
#
loop_
_entity.id
_entity.type
_entity.pdbx_description
1 polymer ?
#
loop_
_entity_poly.entity_id
_entity_poly.type
_entity_poly.pdbx_seq_one_letter_code
_entity_poly.pdbx_strand_id
1 'polypeptide(L)'
;PYSAVPPHYVKTFTEYLRAAGYFCTNNSKTDYQFTPPFTAWDELGSHGHWRNRERDDQPFFAVFNPTLTHESGMWEEEFRRADAAYRGIGRTETLETNPDDVELPPYLPDNERCRTALARHYDNLAQSDRIVGDILAELEADGLADNTVVFIWSDHGEGLPRGKRWPYDRGINIPLIVRWPGQIDAGEVTDQLVSMVDLGPTLLSIADVPIPTHMQGQPFLGDHAVEREYIYAARDRHDEAYDMVRAVRDKRFKYLRNFCPEKPYLLWIPYRNRHPILQDMWRLHREDKLEGPQKIMMQSTRPPEELYDTESDPWEINNLADDPAHQETLNRMRLEMYAWREDVGDAGEITEDQMVDNRWPNKQQPTTGVPTFVPIAPEVIGEEAAPDGGSYASPMLLQMHVGTQGASIGYTLEEGDDAHWKLYSGPLALPEGTHTIRAKAIRIGYGESEERVATFTVS
;
A
#
# COMPACT_ATOMS: atom_id res chain seq x y z
N PRO A 1 -19.57 0.84 6.64
CA PRO A 1 -18.30 0.95 5.90
C PRO A 1 -18.61 0.76 4.41
N TYR A 2 -17.95 1.49 3.52
CA TYR A 2 -18.10 1.36 2.08
C TYR A 2 -16.75 1.00 1.46
N SER A 3 -16.76 0.39 0.28
CA SER A 3 -15.52 0.16 -0.49
C SER A 3 -15.34 1.24 -1.55
N ALA A 4 -14.12 1.75 -1.68
CA ALA A 4 -13.75 2.62 -2.79
C ALA A 4 -13.95 1.89 -4.13
N VAL A 5 -14.46 2.62 -5.12
CA VAL A 5 -14.64 2.14 -6.49
C VAL A 5 -13.70 2.97 -7.37
N PRO A 6 -12.51 2.45 -7.72
CA PRO A 6 -11.62 3.14 -8.63
C PRO A 6 -12.19 3.12 -10.07
N PRO A 7 -11.61 3.91 -11.00
CA PRO A 7 -11.95 3.83 -12.41
C PRO A 7 -11.85 2.39 -12.94
N HIS A 8 -12.73 2.02 -13.88
CA HIS A 8 -12.91 0.63 -14.32
C HIS A 8 -11.66 0.00 -14.95
N TYR A 9 -10.71 0.80 -15.43
CA TYR A 9 -9.45 0.34 -16.02
C TYR A 9 -8.36 0.06 -14.97
N VAL A 10 -8.56 0.48 -13.72
CA VAL A 10 -7.63 0.23 -12.62
C VAL A 10 -7.79 -1.18 -12.10
N LYS A 11 -6.67 -1.88 -11.94
CA LYS A 11 -6.55 -3.20 -11.31
C LYS A 11 -5.54 -3.15 -10.18
N THR A 12 -5.57 -4.15 -9.31
CA THR A 12 -4.44 -4.36 -8.41
C THR A 12 -3.23 -4.78 -9.26
N PHE A 13 -2.03 -4.23 -9.00
CA PHE A 13 -0.89 -4.47 -9.91
C PHE A 13 -0.50 -5.96 -9.98
N THR A 14 -0.79 -6.70 -8.92
CA THR A 14 -0.60 -8.15 -8.82
C THR A 14 -1.47 -8.92 -9.81
N GLU A 15 -2.61 -8.38 -10.26
CA GLU A 15 -3.38 -9.02 -11.34
C GLU A 15 -2.59 -9.05 -12.65
N TYR A 16 -1.75 -8.04 -12.93
CA TYR A 16 -0.88 -8.06 -14.11
C TYR A 16 0.24 -9.09 -13.95
N LEU A 17 0.83 -9.21 -12.76
CA LEU A 17 1.84 -10.23 -12.45
C LEU A 17 1.25 -11.66 -12.55
N ARG A 18 0.07 -11.89 -11.97
CA ARG A 18 -0.66 -13.17 -12.06
C ARG A 18 -1.01 -13.52 -13.50
N ALA A 19 -1.43 -12.54 -14.29
CA ALA A 19 -1.69 -12.75 -15.73
C ALA A 19 -0.41 -13.15 -16.49
N ALA A 20 0.76 -12.72 -16.03
CA ALA A 20 2.07 -13.11 -16.54
C ALA A 20 2.61 -14.43 -15.92
N GLY A 21 1.84 -15.11 -15.06
CA GLY A 21 2.17 -16.41 -14.49
C GLY A 21 2.83 -16.37 -13.10
N TYR A 22 2.98 -15.20 -12.50
CA TYR A 22 3.53 -15.08 -11.14
C TYR A 22 2.54 -15.59 -10.09
N PHE A 23 3.04 -16.34 -9.13
CA PHE A 23 2.32 -16.67 -7.90
C PHE A 23 2.43 -15.52 -6.90
N CYS A 24 1.31 -14.85 -6.61
CA CYS A 24 1.28 -13.63 -5.81
C CYS A 24 0.69 -13.87 -4.42
N THR A 25 1.42 -13.54 -3.35
CA THR A 25 0.95 -13.72 -1.97
C THR A 25 1.09 -12.47 -1.11
N ASN A 26 0.20 -12.32 -0.14
CA ASN A 26 0.27 -11.25 0.86
C ASN A 26 0.03 -11.77 2.29
N ASN A 27 1.01 -11.56 3.16
CA ASN A 27 1.03 -12.05 4.53
C ASN A 27 1.19 -10.89 5.54
N SER A 28 0.13 -10.41 6.18
CA SER A 28 -1.29 -10.71 5.97
C SER A 28 -2.14 -9.43 5.88
N LYS A 29 -1.55 -8.28 6.25
CA LYS A 29 -2.18 -6.95 6.25
C LYS A 29 -2.40 -6.46 4.82
N THR A 30 -3.59 -5.94 4.54
CA THR A 30 -3.91 -5.23 3.29
C THR A 30 -4.20 -3.77 3.57
N ASP A 31 -5.14 -3.50 4.47
CA ASP A 31 -5.55 -2.15 4.91
C ASP A 31 -5.95 -1.23 3.74
N TYR A 32 -6.51 -1.84 2.70
CA TYR A 32 -7.02 -1.13 1.53
C TYR A 32 -8.32 -0.38 1.86
N GLN A 33 -8.60 0.66 1.10
CA GLN A 33 -9.89 1.38 1.14
C GLN A 33 -11.03 0.61 0.45
N PHE A 34 -10.82 -0.64 0.08
CA PHE A 34 -11.79 -1.56 -0.51
C PHE A 34 -11.48 -2.99 -0.07
N THR A 35 -12.48 -3.87 -0.08
CA THR A 35 -12.24 -5.30 0.14
C THR A 35 -11.33 -5.84 -0.97
N PRO A 36 -10.18 -6.45 -0.65
CA PRO A 36 -9.29 -7.03 -1.65
C PRO A 36 -10.09 -8.01 -2.53
N PRO A 37 -10.12 -7.82 -3.87
CA PRO A 37 -10.80 -8.78 -4.73
C PRO A 37 -10.09 -10.13 -4.64
N PHE A 38 -10.82 -11.25 -4.71
CA PHE A 38 -10.21 -12.58 -4.69
C PHE A 38 -9.23 -12.83 -5.86
N THR A 39 -9.27 -11.96 -6.88
CA THR A 39 -8.32 -11.96 -8.01
C THR A 39 -7.02 -11.22 -7.71
N ALA A 40 -6.90 -10.45 -6.62
CA ALA A 40 -5.69 -9.69 -6.31
C ALA A 40 -4.50 -10.60 -5.93
N TRP A 41 -4.76 -11.71 -5.26
CA TRP A 41 -3.74 -12.59 -4.70
C TRP A 41 -4.09 -14.05 -5.02
N ASP A 42 -3.07 -14.88 -5.22
CA ASP A 42 -3.25 -16.34 -5.16
C ASP A 42 -3.49 -16.76 -3.71
N GLU A 43 -2.75 -16.16 -2.77
CA GLU A 43 -2.98 -16.33 -1.33
C GLU A 43 -2.95 -15.02 -0.56
N LEU A 44 -3.97 -14.82 0.27
CA LEU A 44 -4.06 -13.68 1.18
C LEU A 44 -4.32 -14.17 2.59
N GLY A 45 -3.43 -13.85 3.53
CA GLY A 45 -3.58 -14.19 4.94
C GLY A 45 -2.29 -14.62 5.61
N SER A 46 -2.37 -15.09 6.86
CA SER A 46 -1.20 -15.48 7.66
C SER A 46 -0.40 -16.65 7.09
N HIS A 47 -0.99 -17.42 6.18
CA HIS A 47 -0.36 -18.55 5.50
C HIS A 47 0.23 -18.19 4.13
N GLY A 48 0.01 -16.96 3.64
CA GLY A 48 0.53 -16.51 2.34
C GLY A 48 2.04 -16.67 2.28
N HIS A 49 2.52 -17.49 1.33
CA HIS A 49 3.94 -17.79 1.20
C HIS A 49 4.29 -18.21 -0.23
N TRP A 50 5.47 -17.82 -0.73
CA TRP A 50 5.94 -18.27 -2.04
C TRP A 50 6.11 -19.81 -2.16
N ARG A 51 6.16 -20.53 -1.03
CA ARG A 51 6.36 -21.98 -0.98
C ARG A 51 5.10 -22.77 -1.31
N ASN A 52 3.95 -22.09 -1.34
CA ASN A 52 2.66 -22.72 -1.65
C ASN A 52 2.35 -22.72 -3.16
N ARG A 53 3.28 -22.21 -3.98
CA ARG A 53 3.15 -22.24 -5.44
C ARG A 53 3.07 -23.67 -5.97
N GLU A 54 2.31 -23.89 -7.04
CA GLU A 54 2.05 -25.24 -7.59
C GLU A 54 3.32 -25.91 -8.14
N ARG A 55 4.27 -25.11 -8.63
CA ARG A 55 5.51 -25.60 -9.25
C ARG A 55 6.71 -24.81 -8.77
N ASP A 56 7.81 -25.51 -8.50
CA ASP A 56 9.04 -24.90 -8.00
C ASP A 56 9.62 -23.83 -8.96
N ASP A 57 9.39 -23.99 -10.27
CA ASP A 57 9.85 -23.11 -11.35
C ASP A 57 8.92 -21.92 -11.62
N GLN A 58 7.75 -21.86 -10.98
CA GLN A 58 6.83 -20.74 -11.12
C GLN A 58 7.44 -19.48 -10.45
N PRO A 59 7.52 -18.34 -11.15
CA PRO A 59 7.97 -17.10 -10.52
C PRO A 59 6.97 -16.63 -9.47
N PHE A 60 7.44 -15.88 -8.46
CA PHE A 60 6.58 -15.44 -7.36
C PHE A 60 6.77 -13.97 -7.03
N PHE A 61 5.73 -13.39 -6.42
CA PHE A 61 5.77 -12.10 -5.74
C PHE A 61 5.13 -12.28 -4.36
N ALA A 62 5.90 -12.13 -3.29
CA ALA A 62 5.45 -12.39 -1.93
C ALA A 62 5.68 -11.19 -1.03
N VAL A 63 4.64 -10.77 -0.30
CA VAL A 63 4.70 -9.64 0.63
C VAL A 63 4.57 -10.13 2.07
N PHE A 64 5.49 -9.70 2.94
CA PHE A 64 5.47 -9.97 4.37
C PHE A 64 5.35 -8.64 5.14
N ASN A 65 4.32 -8.51 5.97
CA ASN A 65 3.97 -7.28 6.68
C ASN A 65 4.07 -7.49 8.20
N PRO A 66 5.29 -7.51 8.78
CA PRO A 66 5.44 -7.51 10.23
C PRO A 66 4.81 -6.24 10.82
N THR A 67 4.01 -6.38 11.88
CA THR A 67 3.23 -5.28 12.47
C THR A 67 3.81 -4.77 13.79
N LEU A 68 4.99 -5.27 14.19
CA LEU A 68 5.61 -4.99 15.50
C LEU A 68 5.88 -3.50 15.71
N THR A 69 6.31 -2.80 14.67
CA THR A 69 6.68 -1.38 14.67
C THR A 69 5.49 -0.42 14.54
N HIS A 70 4.25 -0.93 14.48
CA HIS A 70 3.04 -0.11 14.47
C HIS A 70 3.01 0.87 15.66
N GLU A 71 2.34 2.03 15.51
CA GLU A 71 2.34 3.10 16.53
C GLU A 71 1.90 2.61 17.93
N SER A 72 1.06 1.58 17.98
CA SER A 72 0.60 0.96 19.22
C SER A 72 1.71 0.22 19.98
N GLY A 73 2.79 -0.19 19.32
CA GLY A 73 3.94 -0.85 19.95
C GLY A 73 4.71 0.05 20.93
N MET A 74 4.49 1.36 20.88
CA MET A 74 5.06 2.31 21.84
C MET A 74 4.20 2.47 23.10
N TRP A 75 2.95 1.96 23.11
CA TRP A 75 2.00 2.16 24.20
C TRP A 75 2.25 1.17 25.34
N GLU A 76 2.17 1.64 26.58
CA GLU A 76 2.50 0.82 27.77
C GLU A 76 1.65 -0.45 27.92
N GLU A 77 0.37 -0.40 27.55
CA GLU A 77 -0.55 -1.55 27.66
C GLU A 77 -0.37 -2.56 26.51
N GLU A 78 -0.17 -2.08 25.28
CA GLU A 78 -0.03 -2.91 24.08
C GLU A 78 1.39 -3.45 23.88
N PHE A 79 2.38 -2.82 24.53
CA PHE A 79 3.75 -3.35 24.64
C PHE A 79 3.76 -4.72 25.36
N ARG A 80 2.81 -4.93 26.28
CA ARG A 80 2.73 -6.18 27.08
C ARG A 80 1.83 -7.25 26.48
N ARG A 81 1.28 -7.05 25.28
CA ARG A 81 0.40 -8.06 24.65
C ARG A 81 1.17 -8.93 23.65
N ALA A 82 1.08 -10.24 23.85
CA ALA A 82 1.68 -11.28 23.00
C ALA A 82 0.95 -11.49 21.66
N ASP A 83 -0.17 -10.83 21.42
CA ASP A 83 -1.02 -10.98 20.22
C ASP A 83 -0.44 -10.31 18.95
N ALA A 84 0.60 -9.49 19.10
CA ALA A 84 1.34 -8.90 17.98
C ALA A 84 2.42 -9.85 17.38
N ALA A 85 2.53 -11.09 17.86
CA ALA A 85 3.56 -12.02 17.40
C ALA A 85 3.40 -12.34 15.91
N TYR A 86 4.44 -12.05 15.13
CA TYR A 86 4.54 -12.42 13.72
C TYR A 86 5.57 -13.53 13.60
N ARG A 87 5.18 -14.69 13.04
CA ARG A 87 6.01 -15.90 12.98
C ARG A 87 6.57 -16.32 14.35
N GLY A 88 5.81 -16.11 15.42
CA GLY A 88 6.24 -16.42 16.79
C GLY A 88 7.20 -15.40 17.41
N ILE A 89 7.62 -14.38 16.67
CA ILE A 89 8.42 -13.26 17.16
C ILE A 89 7.48 -12.12 17.57
N GLY A 90 7.42 -11.85 18.87
CA GLY A 90 6.59 -10.79 19.46
C GLY A 90 7.38 -9.53 19.81
N ARG A 91 6.65 -8.54 20.34
CA ARG A 91 7.25 -7.38 21.00
C ARG A 91 7.99 -7.84 22.26
N THR A 92 9.07 -7.15 22.64
CA THR A 92 9.76 -7.43 23.89
C THR A 92 8.89 -7.06 25.10
N GLU A 93 8.90 -7.88 26.14
CA GLU A 93 8.19 -7.55 27.40
C GLU A 93 9.02 -6.64 28.31
N THR A 94 10.34 -6.63 28.11
CA THR A 94 11.32 -5.81 28.84
C THR A 94 12.12 -4.96 27.86
N LEU A 95 12.47 -3.75 28.28
CA LEU A 95 13.33 -2.88 27.48
C LEU A 95 14.75 -3.44 27.38
N GLU A 96 15.24 -3.61 26.16
CA GLU A 96 16.65 -3.90 25.87
C GLU A 96 17.41 -2.60 25.60
N THR A 97 16.81 -1.68 24.85
CA THR A 97 17.34 -0.34 24.60
C THR A 97 17.24 0.51 25.87
N ASN A 98 18.37 1.08 26.30
CA ASN A 98 18.42 2.05 27.38
C ASN A 98 17.80 3.39 26.95
N PRO A 99 16.75 3.90 27.62
CA PRO A 99 16.12 5.17 27.27
C PRO A 99 17.07 6.38 27.24
N ASP A 100 18.14 6.36 28.03
CA ASP A 100 19.11 7.47 28.09
C ASP A 100 19.97 7.55 26.82
N ASP A 101 20.09 6.46 26.06
CA ASP A 101 20.87 6.39 24.82
C ASP A 101 20.07 6.79 23.57
N VAL A 102 18.78 7.12 23.73
CA VAL A 102 17.89 7.49 22.63
C VAL A 102 17.95 8.98 22.33
N GLU A 103 17.99 9.35 21.06
CA GLU A 103 17.89 10.73 20.60
C GLU A 103 16.45 11.08 20.20
N LEU A 104 15.86 12.07 20.86
CA LEU A 104 14.51 12.54 20.56
C LEU A 104 14.55 13.68 19.53
N PRO A 105 13.60 13.71 18.58
CA PRO A 105 13.37 14.89 17.76
C PRO A 105 13.16 16.15 18.61
N PRO A 106 13.70 17.32 18.20
CA PRO A 106 13.66 18.56 18.99
C PRO A 106 12.24 19.11 19.23
N TYR A 107 11.25 18.65 18.47
CA TYR A 107 9.84 18.99 18.67
C TYR A 107 9.13 18.10 19.71
N LEU A 108 9.83 17.16 20.34
CA LEU A 108 9.32 16.34 21.44
C LEU A 108 9.92 16.78 22.78
N PRO A 109 9.18 16.67 23.89
CA PRO A 109 9.72 16.85 25.23
C PRO A 109 10.81 15.82 25.54
N ASP A 110 11.97 16.28 25.97
CA ASP A 110 13.04 15.41 26.41
C ASP A 110 12.83 14.99 27.87
N ASN A 111 12.19 13.84 28.07
CA ASN A 111 11.98 13.26 29.39
C ASN A 111 11.89 11.73 29.33
N GLU A 112 11.95 11.10 30.50
CA GLU A 112 11.93 9.64 30.67
C GLU A 112 10.77 8.98 29.91
N ARG A 113 9.57 9.59 29.92
CA ARG A 113 8.39 9.02 29.27
C ARG A 113 8.52 8.99 27.75
N CYS A 114 9.06 10.06 27.15
CA CYS A 114 9.27 10.12 25.71
C CYS A 114 10.43 9.22 25.27
N ARG A 115 11.53 9.24 26.00
CA ARG A 115 12.69 8.37 25.80
C ARG A 115 12.31 6.90 25.87
N THR A 116 11.54 6.52 26.89
CA THR A 116 11.04 5.15 27.08
C THR A 116 10.17 4.69 25.91
N ALA A 117 9.25 5.54 25.43
CA ALA A 117 8.39 5.19 24.31
C ALA A 117 9.18 4.95 23.02
N LEU A 118 10.20 5.77 22.75
CA LEU A 118 11.06 5.61 21.59
C LEU A 118 12.04 4.42 21.73
N ALA A 119 12.56 4.15 22.94
CA ALA A 119 13.34 2.94 23.24
C ALA A 119 12.54 1.66 22.92
N ARG A 120 11.25 1.61 23.30
CA ARG A 120 10.36 0.49 22.91
C ARG A 120 10.23 0.35 21.39
N HIS A 121 10.18 1.47 20.66
CA HIS A 121 10.12 1.43 19.21
C HIS A 121 11.39 0.81 18.62
N TYR A 122 12.56 1.14 19.15
CA TYR A 122 13.84 0.56 18.72
C TYR A 122 13.92 -0.94 19.01
N ASP A 123 13.44 -1.39 20.18
CA ASP A 123 13.37 -2.82 20.48
C ASP A 123 12.42 -3.55 19.52
N ASN A 124 11.25 -2.96 19.21
CA ASN A 124 10.32 -3.52 18.23
C ASN A 124 10.91 -3.56 16.81
N LEU A 125 11.74 -2.56 16.46
CA LEU A 125 12.46 -2.54 15.19
C LEU A 125 13.48 -3.69 15.12
N ALA A 126 14.23 -3.93 16.20
CA ALA A 126 15.16 -5.06 16.29
C ALA A 126 14.43 -6.42 16.18
N GLN A 127 13.23 -6.55 16.75
CA GLN A 127 12.41 -7.76 16.56
C GLN A 127 11.92 -7.89 15.11
N SER A 128 11.53 -6.79 14.47
CA SER A 128 11.15 -6.79 13.05
C SER A 128 12.33 -7.15 12.14
N ASP A 129 13.54 -6.74 12.48
CA ASP A 129 14.77 -7.09 11.76
C ASP A 129 15.06 -8.60 11.84
N ARG A 130 14.86 -9.22 13.02
CA ARG A 130 14.97 -10.69 13.16
C ARG A 130 14.00 -11.44 12.25
N ILE A 131 12.77 -10.94 12.09
CA ILE A 131 11.78 -11.52 11.15
C ILE A 131 12.28 -11.43 9.70
N VAL A 132 12.88 -10.30 9.31
CA VAL A 132 13.50 -10.16 7.98
C VAL A 132 14.63 -11.18 7.81
N GLY A 133 15.48 -11.35 8.83
CA GLY A 133 16.52 -12.37 8.86
C GLY A 133 16.00 -13.79 8.63
N ASP A 134 14.92 -14.18 9.30
CA ASP A 134 14.28 -15.49 9.11
C ASP A 134 13.77 -15.68 7.68
N ILE A 135 13.14 -14.66 7.08
CA ILE A 135 12.65 -14.71 5.69
C ILE A 135 13.81 -14.83 4.69
N LEU A 136 14.90 -14.11 4.92
CA LEU A 136 16.10 -14.21 4.07
C LEU A 136 16.76 -15.60 4.18
N ALA A 137 16.84 -16.15 5.39
CA ALA A 137 17.34 -17.50 5.61
C ALA A 137 16.48 -18.57 4.91
N GLU A 138 15.16 -18.36 4.84
CA GLU A 138 14.27 -19.22 4.05
C GLU A 138 14.55 -19.16 2.55
N LEU A 139 14.80 -17.97 1.99
CA LEU A 139 15.19 -17.83 0.58
C LEU A 139 16.52 -18.54 0.29
N GLU A 140 17.49 -18.47 1.21
CA GLU A 140 18.77 -19.19 1.10
C GLU A 140 18.57 -20.71 1.16
N ALA A 141 17.79 -21.19 2.14
CA ALA A 141 17.49 -22.61 2.30
C ALA A 141 16.75 -23.21 1.09
N ASP A 142 15.90 -22.41 0.45
CA ASP A 142 15.16 -22.79 -0.76
C ASP A 142 16.03 -22.68 -2.03
N GLY A 143 17.27 -22.17 -1.94
CA GLY A 143 18.15 -21.94 -3.09
C GLY A 143 17.69 -20.81 -4.01
N LEU A 144 16.82 -19.92 -3.52
CA LEU A 144 16.20 -18.83 -4.29
C LEU A 144 16.89 -17.48 -4.09
N ALA A 145 17.83 -17.38 -3.14
CA ALA A 145 18.45 -16.11 -2.73
C ALA A 145 19.13 -15.35 -3.89
N ASP A 146 19.74 -16.03 -4.86
CA ASP A 146 20.42 -15.38 -5.98
C ASP A 146 19.48 -15.02 -7.15
N ASN A 147 18.25 -15.55 -7.14
CA ASN A 147 17.23 -15.33 -8.17
C ASN A 147 16.02 -14.56 -7.65
N THR A 148 16.18 -13.85 -6.53
CA THR A 148 15.09 -13.08 -5.89
C THR A 148 15.53 -11.65 -5.65
N VAL A 149 14.73 -10.70 -6.12
CA VAL A 149 14.85 -9.29 -5.74
C VAL A 149 14.12 -9.08 -4.42
N VAL A 150 14.81 -8.52 -3.43
CA VAL A 150 14.22 -8.25 -2.11
C VAL A 150 14.08 -6.74 -1.92
N PHE A 151 12.87 -6.31 -1.57
CA PHE A 151 12.56 -4.95 -1.19
C PHE A 151 12.19 -4.91 0.29
N ILE A 152 12.76 -3.98 1.04
CA ILE A 152 12.37 -3.65 2.40
C ILE A 152 11.93 -2.19 2.40
N TRP A 153 10.69 -1.93 2.83
CA TRP A 153 10.17 -0.58 2.99
C TRP A 153 9.21 -0.46 4.17
N SER A 154 8.73 0.75 4.42
CA SER A 154 7.61 1.03 5.34
C SER A 154 6.40 1.62 4.60
N ASP A 155 5.20 1.53 5.17
CA ASP A 155 3.98 2.12 4.61
C ASP A 155 3.87 3.63 4.88
N HIS A 156 4.47 4.10 5.98
CA HIS A 156 4.59 5.51 6.33
C HIS A 156 5.68 5.69 7.41
N GLY A 157 6.02 6.94 7.72
CA GLY A 157 6.97 7.26 8.79
C GLY A 157 6.48 6.91 10.20
N GLU A 158 7.32 7.16 11.20
CA GLU A 158 7.12 6.72 12.58
C GLU A 158 5.80 7.23 13.20
N GLY A 159 5.24 6.48 14.15
CA GLY A 159 4.02 6.84 14.89
C GLY A 159 4.13 8.06 15.83
N LEU A 160 5.16 8.89 15.67
CA LEU A 160 5.44 10.08 16.47
C LEU A 160 4.63 11.30 16.00
N PRO A 161 4.43 12.32 16.86
CA PRO A 161 3.98 13.65 16.41
C PRO A 161 4.83 14.14 15.22
N ARG A 162 4.17 14.79 14.25
CA ARG A 162 4.74 15.18 12.93
C ARG A 162 5.16 14.03 12.01
N GLY A 163 5.13 12.77 12.46
CA GLY A 163 5.33 11.59 11.63
C GLY A 163 4.02 11.12 11.00
N LYS A 164 3.59 9.88 11.29
CA LYS A 164 2.35 9.28 10.83
C LYS A 164 1.18 10.27 10.82
N ARG A 165 0.43 10.30 9.71
CA ARG A 165 -0.68 11.24 9.38
C ARG A 165 -0.24 12.62 8.89
N TRP A 166 1.04 12.94 8.85
CA TRP A 166 1.53 14.20 8.31
C TRP A 166 2.38 13.99 7.07
N PRO A 167 2.24 14.85 6.05
CA PRO A 167 3.12 14.83 4.89
C PRO A 167 4.45 15.56 5.17
N TYR A 168 4.97 15.51 6.40
CA TYR A 168 6.34 15.94 6.76
C TYR A 168 7.33 14.79 6.45
N ASP A 169 8.63 15.06 6.36
CA ASP A 169 9.61 14.04 5.98
C ASP A 169 9.66 12.94 7.04
N ARG A 170 9.42 13.28 8.31
CA ARG A 170 9.20 12.28 9.37
C ARG A 170 8.00 11.36 9.16
N GLY A 171 7.06 11.73 8.28
CA GLY A 171 5.88 10.95 7.91
C GLY A 171 5.96 10.26 6.55
N ILE A 172 6.84 10.72 5.63
CA ILE A 172 6.89 10.21 4.24
C ILE A 172 8.29 9.77 3.76
N ASN A 173 9.37 10.19 4.42
CA ASN A 173 10.73 9.75 4.12
C ASN A 173 10.99 8.43 4.86
N ILE A 174 10.58 7.34 4.21
CA ILE A 174 10.59 5.97 4.72
C ILE A 174 11.85 5.22 4.28
N PRO A 175 12.27 4.14 4.98
CA PRO A 175 13.31 3.27 4.46
C PRO A 175 12.87 2.63 3.14
N LEU A 176 13.81 2.52 2.20
CA LEU A 176 13.71 1.68 1.00
C LEU A 176 15.09 1.04 0.78
N ILE A 177 15.20 -0.25 1.06
CA ILE A 177 16.42 -1.04 0.83
C ILE A 177 16.08 -2.08 -0.23
N VAL A 178 16.92 -2.17 -1.27
CA VAL A 178 16.74 -3.12 -2.36
C VAL A 178 17.99 -3.99 -2.51
N ARG A 179 17.80 -5.31 -2.51
CA ARG A 179 18.82 -6.29 -2.88
C ARG A 179 18.43 -6.92 -4.21
N TRP A 180 19.22 -6.66 -5.25
CA TRP A 180 19.03 -7.25 -6.57
C TRP A 180 20.32 -7.94 -7.03
N PRO A 181 20.49 -9.25 -6.76
CA PRO A 181 21.71 -9.98 -7.09
C PRO A 181 22.08 -9.87 -8.57
N GLY A 182 23.33 -9.50 -8.84
CA GLY A 182 23.88 -9.38 -10.19
C GLY A 182 23.42 -8.16 -11.00
N GLN A 183 22.57 -7.29 -10.44
CA GLN A 183 22.07 -6.09 -11.12
C GLN A 183 22.39 -4.79 -10.37
N ILE A 184 22.42 -4.83 -9.02
CA ILE A 184 22.76 -3.67 -8.18
C ILE A 184 23.96 -4.03 -7.30
N ASP A 185 24.94 -3.15 -7.22
CA ASP A 185 26.12 -3.31 -6.36
C ASP A 185 25.75 -3.14 -4.88
N ALA A 186 26.35 -3.97 -4.03
CA ALA A 186 26.06 -3.94 -2.59
C ALA A 186 26.64 -2.68 -1.93
N GLY A 187 25.86 -2.05 -1.04
CA GLY A 187 26.30 -0.91 -0.24
C GLY A 187 26.19 0.45 -0.95
N GLU A 188 25.62 0.49 -2.16
CA GLU A 188 25.31 1.76 -2.82
C GLU A 188 24.20 2.52 -2.11
N VAL A 189 24.31 3.87 -2.15
CA VAL A 189 23.30 4.80 -1.62
C VAL A 189 22.99 5.80 -2.72
N THR A 190 21.70 6.03 -2.97
CA THR A 190 21.20 6.99 -3.96
C THR A 190 20.35 8.06 -3.28
N ASP A 191 20.42 9.29 -3.79
CA ASP A 191 19.59 10.42 -3.38
C ASP A 191 18.37 10.61 -4.29
N GLN A 192 18.13 9.67 -5.20
CA GLN A 192 16.99 9.67 -6.10
C GLN A 192 15.68 9.75 -5.31
N LEU A 193 14.79 10.61 -5.77
CA LEU A 193 13.44 10.69 -5.23
C LEU A 193 12.59 9.50 -5.71
N VAL A 194 12.00 8.79 -4.75
CA VAL A 194 11.09 7.66 -4.98
C VAL A 194 9.82 7.88 -4.16
N SER A 195 8.67 7.50 -4.73
CA SER A 195 7.36 7.48 -4.11
C SER A 195 6.77 6.07 -4.14
N MET A 196 5.91 5.75 -3.18
CA MET A 196 5.29 4.41 -3.12
C MET A 196 4.47 4.06 -4.37
N VAL A 197 3.94 5.05 -5.10
CA VAL A 197 3.20 4.82 -6.35
C VAL A 197 4.07 4.22 -7.46
N ASP A 198 5.40 4.29 -7.33
CA ASP A 198 6.38 3.82 -8.30
C ASP A 198 6.65 2.33 -8.22
N LEU A 199 6.30 1.74 -7.08
CA LEU A 199 6.58 0.35 -6.82
C LEU A 199 5.90 -0.57 -7.83
N GLY A 200 4.60 -0.37 -8.09
CA GLY A 200 3.85 -1.17 -9.06
C GLY A 200 4.54 -1.15 -10.44
N PRO A 201 4.73 0.03 -11.05
CA PRO A 201 5.48 0.17 -12.30
C PRO A 201 6.88 -0.43 -12.28
N THR A 202 7.64 -0.28 -11.17
CA THR A 202 8.98 -0.86 -11.02
C THR A 202 8.92 -2.38 -11.05
N LEU A 203 8.01 -3.00 -10.29
CA LEU A 203 7.85 -4.45 -10.24
C LEU A 203 7.41 -5.02 -11.59
N LEU A 204 6.49 -4.35 -12.28
CA LEU A 204 6.08 -4.76 -13.63
C LEU A 204 7.26 -4.65 -14.61
N SER A 205 8.02 -3.56 -14.55
CA SER A 205 9.20 -3.35 -15.39
C SER A 205 10.26 -4.44 -15.22
N ILE A 206 10.65 -4.76 -13.99
CA ILE A 206 11.70 -5.77 -13.74
C ILE A 206 11.22 -7.19 -14.03
N ALA A 207 9.90 -7.42 -14.02
CA ALA A 207 9.26 -8.67 -14.40
C ALA A 207 9.01 -8.81 -15.91
N ASP A 208 9.42 -7.83 -16.72
CA ASP A 208 9.12 -7.73 -18.16
C ASP A 208 7.61 -7.79 -18.47
N VAL A 209 6.80 -7.21 -17.58
CA VAL A 209 5.35 -7.09 -17.74
C VAL A 209 5.01 -5.68 -18.20
N PRO A 210 4.19 -5.50 -19.26
CA PRO A 210 3.82 -4.19 -19.75
C PRO A 210 3.18 -3.31 -18.65
N ILE A 211 3.70 -2.10 -18.47
CA ILE A 211 3.17 -1.12 -17.53
C ILE A 211 1.93 -0.46 -18.15
N PRO A 212 0.75 -0.55 -17.52
CA PRO A 212 -0.44 0.12 -18.02
C PRO A 212 -0.26 1.65 -18.02
N THR A 213 -0.70 2.30 -19.09
CA THR A 213 -0.55 3.75 -19.30
C THR A 213 -1.27 4.63 -18.27
N HIS A 214 -2.17 4.06 -17.46
CA HIS A 214 -2.89 4.78 -16.43
C HIS A 214 -2.20 4.74 -15.05
N MET A 215 -1.09 4.00 -14.90
CA MET A 215 -0.31 4.02 -13.67
C MET A 215 0.39 5.38 -13.56
N GLN A 216 0.27 6.01 -12.38
CA GLN A 216 0.80 7.35 -12.13
C GLN A 216 2.25 7.35 -11.63
N GLY A 217 2.76 6.21 -11.17
CA GLY A 217 4.17 6.05 -10.83
C GLY A 217 5.02 5.73 -12.05
N GLN A 218 6.33 5.73 -11.85
CA GLN A 218 7.32 5.38 -12.88
C GLN A 218 8.37 4.43 -12.31
N PRO A 219 8.94 3.52 -13.10
CA PRO A 219 10.01 2.64 -12.62
C PRO A 219 11.18 3.46 -12.07
N PHE A 220 11.73 3.05 -10.92
CA PHE A 220 12.94 3.66 -10.35
C PHE A 220 14.16 2.72 -10.39
N LEU A 221 13.98 1.48 -10.87
CA LEU A 221 15.04 0.49 -11.07
C LEU A 221 14.89 -0.23 -12.42
N GLY A 222 15.97 -0.85 -12.87
CA GLY A 222 16.03 -1.60 -14.13
C GLY A 222 16.16 -0.70 -15.35
N ASP A 223 16.07 -1.31 -16.54
CA ASP A 223 16.35 -0.66 -17.83
C ASP A 223 15.39 0.50 -18.17
N HIS A 224 14.24 0.57 -17.50
CA HIS A 224 13.23 1.60 -17.68
C HIS A 224 13.17 2.61 -16.52
N ALA A 225 14.19 2.64 -15.66
CA ALA A 225 14.26 3.58 -14.55
C ALA A 225 14.23 5.04 -15.03
N VAL A 226 13.43 5.87 -14.36
CA VAL A 226 13.32 7.31 -14.61
C VAL A 226 13.51 8.04 -13.29
N GLU A 227 14.47 8.97 -13.26
CA GLU A 227 14.63 9.90 -12.14
C GLU A 227 13.54 10.98 -12.20
N ARG A 228 12.95 11.31 -11.05
CA ARG A 228 11.95 12.38 -10.93
C ARG A 228 12.56 13.61 -10.27
N GLU A 229 12.01 14.77 -10.60
CA GLU A 229 12.35 16.03 -9.93
C GLU A 229 11.54 16.25 -8.64
N TYR A 230 10.32 15.72 -8.56
CA TYR A 230 9.39 15.96 -7.47
C TYR A 230 8.71 14.67 -6.98
N ILE A 231 8.44 14.60 -5.68
CA ILE A 231 7.44 13.69 -5.10
C ILE A 231 6.29 14.48 -4.51
N TYR A 232 5.12 13.87 -4.52
CA TYR A 232 3.88 14.47 -4.02
C TYR A 232 3.32 13.62 -2.88
N ALA A 233 2.69 14.28 -1.92
CA ALA A 233 1.99 13.62 -0.83
C ALA A 233 0.64 14.30 -0.57
N ALA A 234 -0.35 13.51 -0.21
CA ALA A 234 -1.69 13.97 0.09
C ALA A 234 -2.18 13.39 1.41
N ARG A 235 -3.00 14.18 2.10
CA ARG A 235 -3.73 13.80 3.31
C ARG A 235 -5.12 14.40 3.21
N ASP A 236 -6.13 13.60 3.50
CA ASP A 236 -7.53 14.04 3.60
C ASP A 236 -8.12 13.59 4.96
N ARG A 237 -9.04 12.63 4.96
CA ARG A 237 -9.47 11.98 6.20
C ARG A 237 -8.41 11.00 6.69
N HIS A 238 -8.05 11.11 7.96
CA HIS A 238 -7.27 10.10 8.67
C HIS A 238 -7.96 9.81 10.00
N ASP A 239 -8.29 8.55 10.22
CA ASP A 239 -9.15 8.10 11.32
C ASP A 239 -10.49 8.88 11.33
N GLU A 240 -10.89 9.47 12.45
CA GLU A 240 -12.15 10.22 12.61
C GLU A 240 -12.07 11.68 12.11
N ALA A 241 -10.88 12.16 11.73
CA ALA A 241 -10.63 13.56 11.46
C ALA A 241 -10.39 13.83 9.97
N TYR A 242 -11.10 14.80 9.42
CA TYR A 242 -10.87 15.29 8.06
C TYR A 242 -9.95 16.50 8.06
N ASP A 243 -8.86 16.46 7.30
CA ASP A 243 -7.90 17.54 7.16
C ASP A 243 -7.15 17.50 5.84
N MET A 244 -7.54 18.35 4.89
CA MET A 244 -6.96 18.37 3.55
C MET A 244 -5.62 19.11 3.52
N VAL A 245 -4.54 18.36 3.28
CA VAL A 245 -3.17 18.86 3.09
C VAL A 245 -2.60 18.24 1.82
N ARG A 246 -1.88 19.05 1.05
CA ARG A 246 -1.11 18.61 -0.13
C ARG A 246 0.34 19.07 0.03
N ALA A 247 1.27 18.24 -0.40
CA ALA A 247 2.69 18.54 -0.34
C ALA A 247 3.40 18.17 -1.64
N VAL A 248 4.43 18.94 -1.97
CA VAL A 248 5.40 18.62 -3.01
C VAL A 248 6.80 18.81 -2.44
N ARG A 249 7.71 17.91 -2.79
CA ARG A 249 9.11 17.90 -2.35
C ARG A 249 10.02 17.67 -3.54
N ASP A 250 11.01 18.54 -3.73
CA ASP A 250 12.17 18.28 -4.59
C ASP A 250 13.33 17.73 -3.73
N LYS A 251 14.56 17.66 -4.25
CA LYS A 251 15.71 17.12 -3.49
C LYS A 251 16.04 17.92 -2.22
N ARG A 252 15.65 19.21 -2.14
CA ARG A 252 16.03 20.11 -1.03
C ARG A 252 14.85 20.81 -0.38
N PHE A 253 13.89 21.27 -1.17
CA PHE A 253 12.77 22.05 -0.67
C PHE A 253 11.52 21.22 -0.59
N LYS A 254 10.68 21.57 0.38
CA LYS A 254 9.36 20.98 0.54
C LYS A 254 8.32 22.03 0.84
N TYR A 255 7.23 21.96 0.10
CA TYR A 255 6.10 22.85 0.22
C TYR A 255 4.87 22.06 0.68
N LEU A 256 4.10 22.64 1.61
CA LEU A 256 2.80 22.14 2.04
C LEU A 256 1.74 23.24 1.89
N ARG A 257 0.54 22.83 1.49
CA ARG A 257 -0.67 23.66 1.51
C ARG A 257 -1.67 23.09 2.51
N ASN A 258 -1.99 23.87 3.55
CA ASN A 258 -3.07 23.58 4.48
C ASN A 258 -4.36 24.18 3.93
N PHE A 259 -5.33 23.35 3.53
CA PHE A 259 -6.62 23.82 3.05
C PHE A 259 -7.64 24.06 4.16
N CYS A 260 -7.35 23.59 5.38
CA CYS A 260 -8.09 23.91 6.59
C CYS A 260 -7.17 24.60 7.63
N PRO A 261 -6.62 25.80 7.34
CA PRO A 261 -5.67 26.48 8.24
C PRO A 261 -6.30 26.92 9.57
N GLU A 262 -7.62 27.01 9.65
CA GLU A 262 -8.37 27.28 10.87
C GLU A 262 -8.35 26.11 11.87
N LYS A 263 -7.97 24.91 11.42
CA LYS A 263 -7.86 23.72 12.28
C LYS A 263 -6.52 23.67 13.02
N PRO A 264 -6.50 23.12 14.25
CA PRO A 264 -5.27 22.87 14.98
C PRO A 264 -4.43 21.79 14.28
N TYR A 265 -3.13 21.73 14.59
CA TYR A 265 -2.30 20.59 14.19
C TYR A 265 -2.87 19.28 14.77
N LEU A 266 -3.09 19.21 16.08
CA LEU A 266 -3.57 17.98 16.71
C LEU A 266 -5.10 17.91 16.76
N LEU A 267 -5.71 17.39 15.68
CA LEU A 267 -7.13 17.01 15.67
C LEU A 267 -7.42 15.84 16.61
N TRP A 268 -8.65 15.74 17.12
CA TRP A 268 -9.05 14.67 18.03
C TRP A 268 -9.08 13.32 17.31
N ILE A 269 -8.24 12.40 17.77
CA ILE A 269 -8.14 11.01 17.29
C ILE A 269 -7.95 10.14 18.54
N PRO A 270 -8.97 9.39 18.99
CA PRO A 270 -8.90 8.54 20.18
C PRO A 270 -7.72 7.57 20.15
N TYR A 271 -7.50 6.92 19.00
CA TYR A 271 -6.47 5.91 18.83
C TYR A 271 -5.07 6.50 19.08
N ARG A 272 -4.69 7.54 18.35
CA ARG A 272 -3.42 8.27 18.52
C ARG A 272 -3.27 8.84 19.93
N ASN A 273 -4.36 9.28 20.57
CA ASN A 273 -4.31 9.86 21.92
C ASN A 273 -3.98 8.84 23.03
N ARG A 274 -3.92 7.54 22.72
CA ARG A 274 -3.32 6.52 23.60
C ARG A 274 -1.78 6.61 23.66
N HIS A 275 -1.14 7.33 22.73
CA HIS A 275 0.31 7.45 22.65
C HIS A 275 0.89 8.19 23.88
N PRO A 276 1.86 7.60 24.62
CA PRO A 276 2.38 8.19 25.86
C PRO A 276 3.02 9.57 25.66
N ILE A 277 3.80 9.75 24.59
CA ILE A 277 4.37 11.05 24.20
C ILE A 277 3.28 12.10 24.03
N LEU A 278 2.21 11.79 23.30
CA LEU A 278 1.14 12.76 23.06
C LEU A 278 0.41 13.14 24.35
N GLN A 279 0.15 12.17 25.22
CA GLN A 279 -0.43 12.44 26.55
C GLN A 279 0.47 13.36 27.38
N ASP A 280 1.78 13.13 27.33
CA ASP A 280 2.74 13.93 28.07
C ASP A 280 2.86 15.35 27.51
N MET A 281 2.86 15.51 26.19
CA MET A 281 2.82 16.83 25.56
C MET A 281 1.58 17.62 25.98
N TRP A 282 0.38 17.01 26.04
CA TRP A 282 -0.83 17.69 26.52
C TRP A 282 -0.74 18.10 28.00
N ARG A 283 -0.16 17.23 28.85
CA ARG A 283 0.09 17.54 30.26
C ARG A 283 1.04 18.74 30.39
N LEU A 284 2.17 18.71 29.69
CA LEU A 284 3.16 19.80 29.69
C LEU A 284 2.61 21.10 29.08
N HIS A 285 1.78 21.00 28.04
CA HIS A 285 1.08 22.16 27.48
C HIS A 285 0.16 22.81 28.52
N ARG A 286 -0.61 22.00 29.27
CA ARG A 286 -1.48 22.49 30.36
C ARG A 286 -0.70 23.11 31.52
N GLU A 287 0.52 22.64 31.76
CA GLU A 287 1.44 23.14 32.78
C GLU A 287 2.31 24.33 32.30
N ASP A 288 2.17 24.75 31.03
CA ASP A 288 3.02 25.75 30.37
C ASP A 288 4.53 25.45 30.44
N LYS A 289 4.88 24.17 30.26
CA LYS A 289 6.27 23.65 30.33
C LYS A 289 6.85 23.18 29.00
N LEU A 290 6.11 23.31 27.89
CA LEU A 290 6.68 23.07 26.57
C LEU A 290 7.59 24.23 26.18
N GLU A 291 8.66 23.95 25.45
CA GLU A 291 9.63 24.96 25.01
C GLU A 291 9.88 24.88 23.50
N GLY A 292 10.18 26.04 22.90
CA GLY A 292 10.59 26.14 21.50
C GLY A 292 9.72 25.33 20.52
N PRO A 293 10.31 24.45 19.68
CA PRO A 293 9.59 23.64 18.70
C PRO A 293 8.52 22.71 19.28
N GLN A 294 8.58 22.35 20.56
CA GLN A 294 7.60 21.47 21.20
C GLN A 294 6.19 22.09 21.23
N LYS A 295 6.09 23.43 21.11
CA LYS A 295 4.81 24.15 21.08
C LYS A 295 4.11 24.08 19.72
N ILE A 296 4.81 23.74 18.63
CA ILE A 296 4.26 23.82 17.26
C ILE A 296 2.98 22.99 17.13
N MET A 297 3.03 21.72 17.52
CA MET A 297 1.88 20.82 17.40
C MET A 297 0.70 21.18 18.33
N MET A 298 0.91 22.06 19.30
CA MET A 298 -0.13 22.55 20.22
C MET A 298 -0.84 23.81 19.72
N GLN A 299 -0.43 24.36 18.58
CA GLN A 299 -1.08 25.54 18.01
C GLN A 299 -2.51 25.22 17.54
N SER A 300 -3.42 26.16 17.81
CA SER A 300 -4.85 26.02 17.52
C SER A 300 -5.22 26.33 16.06
N THR A 301 -4.29 26.86 15.28
CA THR A 301 -4.41 27.18 13.85
C THR A 301 -3.07 26.91 13.17
N ARG A 302 -3.05 26.92 11.84
CA ARG A 302 -1.87 26.65 11.01
C ARG A 302 -1.65 27.74 9.97
N PRO A 303 -0.41 27.96 9.53
CA PRO A 303 -0.17 28.78 8.35
C PRO A 303 -0.84 28.13 7.13
N PRO A 304 -1.44 28.93 6.22
CA PRO A 304 -2.00 28.38 4.98
C PRO A 304 -0.96 27.68 4.12
N GLU A 305 0.29 28.12 4.18
CA GLU A 305 1.40 27.59 3.39
C GLU A 305 2.62 27.37 4.28
N GLU A 306 3.35 26.30 3.99
CA GLU A 306 4.61 25.99 4.64
C GLU A 306 5.66 25.71 3.56
N LEU A 307 6.86 26.25 3.73
CA LEU A 307 8.03 25.97 2.91
C LEU A 307 9.21 25.65 3.82
N TYR A 308 9.89 24.53 3.58
CA TYR A 308 11.05 24.10 4.35
C TYR A 308 12.23 23.82 3.42
N ASP A 309 13.42 24.19 3.88
CA ASP A 309 14.69 23.73 3.32
C ASP A 309 15.13 22.49 4.13
N THR A 310 14.88 21.30 3.60
CA THR A 310 15.06 20.04 4.34
C THR A 310 16.53 19.65 4.52
N GLU A 311 17.47 20.29 3.83
CA GLU A 311 18.90 20.08 4.06
C GLU A 311 19.36 20.83 5.30
N SER A 312 18.98 22.10 5.44
CA SER A 312 19.36 22.93 6.60
C SER A 312 18.45 22.75 7.82
N ASP A 313 17.21 22.31 7.60
CA ASP A 313 16.18 22.07 8.61
C ASP A 313 15.52 20.70 8.41
N PRO A 314 16.21 19.59 8.75
CA PRO A 314 15.72 18.23 8.54
C PRO A 314 14.49 17.88 9.40
N TRP A 315 14.12 18.75 10.35
CA TRP A 315 12.95 18.58 11.22
C TRP A 315 11.74 19.41 10.76
N GLU A 316 11.90 20.22 9.71
CA GLU A 316 10.87 21.08 9.12
C GLU A 316 10.23 22.02 10.18
N ILE A 317 11.05 22.67 10.99
CA ILE A 317 10.64 23.53 12.12
C ILE A 317 10.46 24.99 11.69
N ASN A 318 11.33 25.47 10.80
CA ASN A 318 11.45 26.87 10.40
C ASN A 318 10.72 27.08 9.07
N ASN A 319 9.46 27.50 9.15
CA ASN A 319 8.67 27.80 7.96
C ASN A 319 9.20 29.06 7.24
N LEU A 320 9.63 28.89 5.99
CA LEU A 320 10.18 29.93 5.10
C LEU A 320 9.12 30.59 4.20
N ALA A 321 7.84 30.22 4.33
CA ALA A 321 6.78 30.73 3.45
C ALA A 321 6.65 32.27 3.48
N ASP A 322 6.93 32.90 4.62
CA ASP A 322 6.89 34.36 4.77
C ASP A 322 8.27 35.02 4.57
N ASP A 323 9.33 34.25 4.30
CA ASP A 323 10.66 34.79 4.07
C ASP A 323 10.77 35.42 2.67
N PRO A 324 11.08 36.74 2.56
CA PRO A 324 11.26 37.41 1.28
C PRO A 324 12.33 36.76 0.39
N ALA A 325 13.37 36.14 0.99
CA ALA A 325 14.45 35.50 0.23
C ALA A 325 14.02 34.21 -0.48
N HIS A 326 12.94 33.57 -0.02
CA HIS A 326 12.48 32.26 -0.51
C HIS A 326 11.20 32.33 -1.36
N GLN A 327 10.72 33.52 -1.69
CA GLN A 327 9.46 33.70 -2.43
C GLN A 327 9.48 33.08 -3.83
N GLU A 328 10.63 33.08 -4.51
CA GLU A 328 10.77 32.42 -5.81
C GLU A 328 10.58 30.91 -5.69
N THR A 329 11.26 30.28 -4.72
CA THR A 329 11.10 28.85 -4.40
C THR A 329 9.66 28.52 -3.99
N LEU A 330 9.06 29.33 -3.11
CA LEU A 330 7.67 29.15 -2.70
C LEU A 330 6.73 29.15 -3.90
N ASN A 331 6.88 30.12 -4.81
CA ASN A 331 6.04 30.24 -6.00
C ASN A 331 6.23 29.04 -6.94
N ARG A 332 7.48 28.60 -7.18
CA ARG A 332 7.77 27.41 -8.00
C ARG A 332 7.08 26.17 -7.44
N MET A 333 7.29 25.88 -6.16
CA MET A 333 6.73 24.70 -5.50
C MET A 333 5.20 24.76 -5.39
N ARG A 334 4.63 25.95 -5.17
CA ARG A 334 3.18 26.15 -5.19
C ARG A 334 2.59 25.80 -6.54
N LEU A 335 3.16 26.35 -7.62
CA LEU A 335 2.67 26.11 -8.98
C LEU A 335 2.78 24.62 -9.34
N GLU A 336 3.89 23.98 -8.97
CA GLU A 336 4.10 22.54 -9.16
C GLU A 336 3.02 21.71 -8.45
N MET A 337 2.72 22.01 -7.18
CA MET A 337 1.67 21.32 -6.43
C MET A 337 0.30 21.46 -7.10
N TYR A 338 -0.07 22.64 -7.58
CA TYR A 338 -1.35 22.84 -8.26
C TYR A 338 -1.39 22.16 -9.64
N ALA A 339 -0.29 22.15 -10.39
CA ALA A 339 -0.19 21.43 -11.66
C ALA A 339 -0.40 19.92 -11.45
N TRP A 340 0.27 19.33 -10.44
CA TRP A 340 0.07 17.94 -10.07
C TRP A 340 -1.39 17.64 -9.67
N ARG A 341 -2.03 18.50 -8.86
CA ARG A 341 -3.45 18.31 -8.49
C ARG A 341 -4.38 18.27 -9.70
N GLU A 342 -4.13 19.12 -10.69
CA GLU A 342 -4.90 19.14 -11.93
C GLU A 342 -4.67 17.86 -12.75
N ASP A 343 -3.41 17.45 -12.91
CA ASP A 343 -3.01 16.26 -13.68
C ASP A 343 -3.64 14.96 -13.12
N VAL A 344 -3.60 14.78 -11.79
CA VAL A 344 -4.15 13.56 -11.16
C VAL A 344 -5.66 13.60 -10.95
N GLY A 345 -6.32 14.73 -11.27
CA GLY A 345 -7.73 14.94 -11.00
C GLY A 345 -8.07 14.84 -9.50
N ASP A 346 -7.31 15.55 -8.66
CA ASP A 346 -7.44 15.51 -7.20
C ASP A 346 -8.88 15.74 -6.73
N ALA A 347 -9.46 14.71 -6.10
CA ALA A 347 -10.86 14.68 -5.69
C ALA A 347 -11.09 15.25 -4.27
N GLY A 348 -10.09 15.86 -3.63
CA GLY A 348 -10.16 16.32 -2.24
C GLY A 348 -11.31 17.28 -1.91
N GLU A 349 -11.83 18.01 -2.91
CA GLU A 349 -12.96 18.95 -2.75
C GLU A 349 -14.34 18.26 -2.83
N ILE A 350 -14.39 16.98 -3.21
CA ILE A 350 -15.62 16.19 -3.21
C ILE A 350 -15.80 15.60 -1.80
N THR A 351 -16.96 15.80 -1.19
CA THR A 351 -17.18 15.25 0.16
C THR A 351 -17.24 13.72 0.13
N GLU A 352 -16.87 13.07 1.25
CA GLU A 352 -16.95 11.61 1.38
C GLU A 352 -18.36 11.10 1.09
N ASP A 353 -19.40 11.79 1.58
CA ASP A 353 -20.80 11.47 1.29
C ASP A 353 -21.12 11.53 -0.22
N GLN A 354 -20.67 12.58 -0.92
CA GLN A 354 -20.84 12.68 -2.38
C GLN A 354 -20.08 11.58 -3.12
N MET A 355 -18.86 11.26 -2.69
CA MET A 355 -18.10 10.15 -3.26
C MET A 355 -18.83 8.81 -3.07
N VAL A 356 -19.42 8.58 -1.90
CA VAL A 356 -20.19 7.37 -1.60
C VAL A 356 -21.44 7.31 -2.46
N ASP A 357 -22.24 8.37 -2.52
CA ASP A 357 -23.47 8.41 -3.31
C ASP A 357 -23.20 8.18 -4.81
N ASN A 358 -22.08 8.69 -5.33
CA ASN A 358 -21.65 8.48 -6.72
C ASN A 358 -21.22 7.03 -7.01
N ARG A 359 -20.59 6.36 -6.03
CA ARG A 359 -20.01 5.02 -6.20
C ARG A 359 -21.01 3.92 -5.85
N TRP A 360 -21.88 4.17 -4.88
CA TRP A 360 -22.88 3.26 -4.34
C TRP A 360 -24.26 3.92 -4.47
N PRO A 361 -24.93 3.79 -5.63
CA PRO A 361 -26.25 4.39 -5.84
C PRO A 361 -27.24 3.97 -4.77
N ASN A 362 -27.98 4.91 -4.20
CA ASN A 362 -28.88 4.68 -3.05
C ASN A 362 -28.18 4.08 -1.82
N LYS A 363 -26.86 4.29 -1.69
CA LYS A 363 -26.00 3.69 -0.65
C LYS A 363 -26.00 2.17 -0.66
N GLN A 364 -26.29 1.56 -1.81
CA GLN A 364 -26.24 0.12 -2.01
C GLN A 364 -24.99 -0.25 -2.80
N GLN A 365 -24.27 -1.27 -2.31
CA GLN A 365 -23.12 -1.80 -3.02
C GLN A 365 -23.58 -2.42 -4.34
N PRO A 366 -23.05 -1.98 -5.50
CA PRO A 366 -23.32 -2.65 -6.77
C PRO A 366 -22.73 -4.07 -6.78
N THR A 367 -23.35 -5.00 -7.49
CA THR A 367 -22.86 -6.38 -7.63
C THR A 367 -22.23 -6.60 -9.01
N THR A 368 -21.17 -7.40 -9.06
CA THR A 368 -20.53 -7.79 -10.32
C THR A 368 -21.41 -8.79 -11.07
N GLY A 369 -21.51 -8.64 -12.38
CA GLY A 369 -22.25 -9.56 -13.25
C GLY A 369 -21.63 -10.96 -13.28
N VAL A 370 -22.45 -11.96 -13.57
CA VAL A 370 -22.03 -13.38 -13.61
C VAL A 370 -21.22 -13.65 -14.90
N PRO A 371 -20.08 -14.37 -14.83
CA PRO A 371 -19.36 -14.82 -16.00
C PRO A 371 -20.23 -15.67 -16.93
N THR A 372 -19.98 -15.53 -18.23
CA THR A 372 -20.59 -16.32 -19.29
C THR A 372 -19.49 -17.04 -20.06
N PHE A 373 -19.75 -18.29 -20.39
CA PHE A 373 -18.85 -19.14 -21.15
C PHE A 373 -19.14 -19.04 -22.65
N VAL A 374 -18.09 -18.95 -23.47
CA VAL A 374 -18.16 -18.89 -24.94
C VAL A 374 -17.18 -19.91 -25.51
N PRO A 375 -17.66 -21.08 -25.98
CA PRO A 375 -16.80 -22.12 -26.53
C PRO A 375 -16.42 -21.80 -27.98
N ILE A 376 -15.20 -22.14 -28.36
CA ILE A 376 -14.69 -22.12 -29.74
C ILE A 376 -14.16 -23.51 -30.06
N ALA A 377 -14.75 -24.15 -31.06
CA ALA A 377 -14.45 -25.50 -31.51
C ALA A 377 -14.77 -25.61 -33.03
N PRO A 378 -14.43 -26.71 -33.73
CA PRO A 378 -14.70 -26.86 -35.16
C PRO A 378 -16.15 -26.56 -35.60
N GLU A 379 -17.12 -26.86 -34.75
CA GLU A 379 -18.56 -26.66 -34.97
C GLU A 379 -19.11 -25.35 -34.39
N VAL A 380 -18.37 -24.65 -33.52
CA VAL A 380 -18.79 -23.39 -32.89
C VAL A 380 -17.68 -22.35 -32.96
N ILE A 381 -17.95 -21.23 -33.60
CA ILE A 381 -16.93 -20.20 -33.86
C ILE A 381 -16.85 -19.11 -32.78
N GLY A 382 -17.47 -19.32 -31.60
CA GLY A 382 -17.48 -18.37 -30.49
C GLY A 382 -18.48 -17.22 -30.61
N GLU A 383 -19.54 -17.38 -31.41
CA GLU A 383 -20.59 -16.36 -31.58
C GLU A 383 -21.69 -16.44 -30.50
N GLU A 384 -21.86 -17.60 -29.87
CA GLU A 384 -22.91 -17.85 -28.89
C GLU A 384 -22.35 -18.26 -27.53
N ALA A 385 -23.05 -17.83 -26.48
CA ALA A 385 -22.76 -18.25 -25.12
C ALA A 385 -23.26 -19.67 -24.86
N ALA A 386 -22.49 -20.45 -24.10
CA ALA A 386 -22.87 -21.76 -23.57
C ALA A 386 -22.82 -21.76 -22.04
N PRO A 387 -23.73 -21.03 -21.35
CA PRO A 387 -23.66 -20.84 -19.91
C PRO A 387 -23.77 -22.14 -19.10
N ASP A 388 -24.38 -23.19 -19.68
CA ASP A 388 -24.61 -24.48 -19.01
C ASP A 388 -23.63 -25.57 -19.50
N GLY A 389 -22.65 -25.22 -20.33
CA GLY A 389 -21.67 -26.16 -20.89
C GLY A 389 -22.16 -26.86 -22.15
N GLY A 390 -21.52 -27.98 -22.50
CA GLY A 390 -21.86 -28.73 -23.72
C GLY A 390 -20.79 -29.74 -24.15
N SER A 391 -21.02 -30.37 -25.31
CA SER A 391 -20.07 -31.28 -25.95
C SER A 391 -19.51 -30.65 -27.22
N TYR A 392 -18.20 -30.69 -27.39
CA TYR A 392 -17.49 -30.01 -28.47
C TYR A 392 -16.37 -30.90 -29.03
N ALA A 393 -16.06 -30.77 -30.31
CA ALA A 393 -14.93 -31.46 -30.92
C ALA A 393 -13.59 -30.81 -30.53
N SER A 394 -12.54 -31.63 -30.40
CA SER A 394 -11.16 -31.14 -30.28
C SER A 394 -10.65 -30.54 -31.60
N PRO A 395 -9.86 -29.46 -31.61
CA PRO A 395 -9.42 -28.67 -30.44
C PRO A 395 -10.49 -27.67 -29.96
N MET A 396 -10.58 -27.50 -28.63
CA MET A 396 -11.51 -26.56 -28.01
C MET A 396 -10.80 -25.47 -27.20
N LEU A 397 -11.22 -24.21 -27.41
CA LEU A 397 -10.95 -23.08 -26.53
C LEU A 397 -12.22 -22.67 -25.78
N LEU A 398 -12.08 -22.29 -24.51
CA LEU A 398 -13.15 -21.69 -23.73
C LEU A 398 -12.83 -20.24 -23.39
N GLN A 399 -13.65 -19.33 -23.88
CA GLN A 399 -13.63 -17.92 -23.50
C GLN A 399 -14.59 -17.64 -22.34
N MET A 400 -14.24 -16.67 -21.50
CA MET A 400 -15.09 -16.19 -20.41
C MET A 400 -15.29 -14.68 -20.54
N HIS A 401 -16.53 -14.24 -20.43
CA HIS A 401 -16.91 -12.83 -20.52
C HIS A 401 -17.79 -12.42 -19.35
N VAL A 402 -17.66 -11.17 -18.93
CA VAL A 402 -18.53 -10.56 -17.93
C VAL A 402 -18.94 -9.16 -18.40
N GLY A 403 -20.23 -8.86 -18.32
CA GLY A 403 -20.76 -7.57 -18.80
C GLY A 403 -20.41 -6.38 -17.89
N THR A 404 -19.93 -6.64 -16.67
CA THR A 404 -19.49 -5.58 -15.75
C THR A 404 -18.13 -5.06 -16.19
N GLN A 405 -18.11 -3.84 -16.72
CA GLN A 405 -16.89 -3.15 -17.14
C GLN A 405 -15.88 -3.11 -15.98
N GLY A 406 -14.62 -3.47 -16.25
CA GLY A 406 -13.56 -3.44 -15.25
C GLY A 406 -13.60 -4.57 -14.22
N ALA A 407 -14.49 -5.55 -14.36
CA ALA A 407 -14.42 -6.76 -13.55
C ALA A 407 -13.24 -7.65 -13.98
N SER A 408 -12.73 -8.43 -13.04
CA SER A 408 -11.79 -9.52 -13.27
C SER A 408 -12.53 -10.84 -13.05
N ILE A 409 -12.22 -11.84 -13.87
CA ILE A 409 -12.80 -13.18 -13.76
C ILE A 409 -11.75 -14.07 -13.09
N GLY A 410 -12.19 -14.89 -12.15
CA GLY A 410 -11.40 -16.03 -11.69
C GLY A 410 -12.15 -17.32 -11.93
N TYR A 411 -11.41 -18.40 -12.13
CA TYR A 411 -11.96 -19.72 -12.41
C TYR A 411 -11.24 -20.81 -11.63
N THR A 412 -11.89 -21.95 -11.48
CA THR A 412 -11.28 -23.17 -10.94
C THR A 412 -11.86 -24.42 -11.59
N LEU A 413 -11.05 -25.48 -11.59
CA LEU A 413 -11.45 -26.83 -11.96
C LEU A 413 -11.66 -27.71 -10.72
N GLU A 414 -11.39 -27.16 -9.53
CA GLU A 414 -11.46 -27.88 -8.26
C GLU A 414 -12.86 -27.86 -7.67
N GLU A 415 -13.20 -28.94 -6.97
CA GLU A 415 -14.43 -29.05 -6.20
C GLU A 415 -14.25 -28.54 -4.77
N GLY A 416 -15.36 -28.14 -4.13
CA GLY A 416 -15.37 -27.72 -2.72
C GLY A 416 -15.16 -26.22 -2.50
N ASP A 417 -15.39 -25.80 -1.25
CA ASP A 417 -15.35 -24.38 -0.86
C ASP A 417 -13.92 -23.84 -0.73
N ASP A 418 -12.94 -24.73 -0.51
CA ASP A 418 -11.50 -24.40 -0.37
C ASP A 418 -10.74 -24.40 -1.71
N ALA A 419 -11.47 -24.38 -2.84
CA ALA A 419 -10.89 -24.43 -4.18
C ALA A 419 -9.97 -23.23 -4.47
N HIS A 420 -8.84 -23.48 -5.12
CA HIS A 420 -7.95 -22.44 -5.60
C HIS A 420 -8.54 -21.75 -6.83
N TRP A 421 -8.70 -20.43 -6.75
CA TRP A 421 -9.15 -19.58 -7.86
C TRP A 421 -8.00 -19.02 -8.68
N LYS A 422 -7.93 -19.40 -9.97
CA LYS A 422 -6.97 -18.89 -10.94
C LYS A 422 -7.51 -17.63 -11.61
N LEU A 423 -6.64 -16.63 -11.84
CA LEU A 423 -7.01 -15.45 -12.61
C LEU A 423 -7.22 -15.84 -14.08
N TYR A 424 -8.36 -15.44 -14.66
CA TYR A 424 -8.61 -15.61 -16.08
C TYR A 424 -7.93 -14.49 -16.87
N SER A 425 -6.84 -14.81 -17.57
CA SER A 425 -6.05 -13.88 -18.39
C SER A 425 -6.17 -14.13 -19.91
N GLY A 426 -6.85 -15.19 -20.33
CA GLY A 426 -7.05 -15.52 -21.75
C GLY A 426 -7.84 -16.82 -21.95
N PRO A 427 -8.20 -17.16 -23.20
CA PRO A 427 -8.96 -18.38 -23.52
C PRO A 427 -8.29 -19.65 -22.98
N LEU A 428 -9.06 -20.53 -22.37
CA LEU A 428 -8.57 -21.79 -21.84
C LEU A 428 -8.58 -22.86 -22.94
N ALA A 429 -7.43 -23.50 -23.19
CA ALA A 429 -7.40 -24.70 -24.02
C ALA A 429 -7.84 -25.91 -23.19
N LEU A 430 -8.99 -26.49 -23.54
CA LEU A 430 -9.50 -27.68 -22.87
C LEU A 430 -9.04 -28.93 -23.64
N PRO A 431 -8.26 -29.83 -23.03
CA PRO A 431 -7.88 -31.08 -23.67
C PRO A 431 -9.09 -32.02 -23.80
N GLU A 432 -8.97 -33.07 -24.61
CA GLU A 432 -9.97 -34.15 -24.68
C GLU A 432 -10.30 -34.68 -23.27
N GLY A 433 -11.58 -34.86 -22.99
CA GLY A 433 -12.09 -35.24 -21.67
C GLY A 433 -13.24 -34.36 -21.19
N THR A 434 -13.66 -34.60 -19.95
CA THR A 434 -14.75 -33.86 -19.31
C THR A 434 -14.19 -32.94 -18.24
N HIS A 435 -14.52 -31.65 -18.35
CA HIS A 435 -14.03 -30.59 -17.47
C HIS A 435 -15.21 -29.86 -16.84
N THR A 436 -15.30 -29.85 -15.52
CA THR A 436 -16.24 -29.00 -14.78
C THR A 436 -15.52 -27.71 -14.40
N ILE A 437 -16.05 -26.59 -14.88
CA ILE A 437 -15.45 -25.27 -14.69
C ILE A 437 -16.38 -24.44 -13.83
N ARG A 438 -15.81 -23.86 -12.78
CA ARG A 438 -16.44 -22.90 -11.90
C ARG A 438 -15.82 -21.53 -12.15
N ALA A 439 -16.62 -20.50 -12.34
CA ALA A 439 -16.15 -19.14 -12.62
C ALA A 439 -16.96 -18.11 -11.86
N LYS A 440 -16.30 -17.10 -11.30
CA LYS A 440 -16.94 -15.92 -10.71
C LYS A 440 -16.14 -14.66 -11.05
N ALA A 441 -16.75 -13.50 -10.88
CA ALA A 441 -16.14 -12.22 -11.21
C ALA A 441 -16.24 -11.21 -10.07
N ILE A 442 -15.28 -10.29 -10.05
CA ILE A 442 -15.24 -9.19 -9.09
C ILE A 442 -14.73 -7.91 -9.76
N ARG A 443 -15.44 -6.80 -9.55
CA ARG A 443 -14.95 -5.44 -9.79
C ARG A 443 -14.58 -4.81 -8.47
N ILE A 444 -13.45 -4.09 -8.42
CA ILE A 444 -13.00 -3.41 -7.20
C ILE A 444 -14.12 -2.48 -6.68
N GLY A 445 -14.49 -2.69 -5.42
CA GLY A 445 -15.54 -1.96 -4.71
C GLY A 445 -16.96 -2.49 -4.92
N TYR A 446 -17.18 -3.42 -5.85
CA TYR A 446 -18.47 -4.10 -6.07
C TYR A 446 -18.54 -5.37 -5.22
N GLY A 447 -19.74 -5.93 -5.04
CA GLY A 447 -19.93 -7.29 -4.55
C GLY A 447 -19.47 -8.31 -5.61
N GLU A 448 -19.02 -9.48 -5.14
CA GLU A 448 -18.71 -10.63 -6.02
C GLU A 448 -19.95 -11.07 -6.78
N SER A 449 -19.76 -11.57 -8.01
CA SER A 449 -20.85 -12.20 -8.76
C SER A 449 -21.27 -13.52 -8.11
N GLU A 450 -22.47 -14.00 -8.45
CA GLU A 450 -22.77 -15.41 -8.29
C GLU A 450 -21.77 -16.27 -9.08
N GLU A 451 -21.52 -17.48 -8.58
CA GLU A 451 -20.68 -18.46 -9.25
C GLU A 451 -21.42 -19.11 -10.41
N ARG A 452 -20.74 -19.24 -11.56
CA ARG A 452 -21.19 -19.99 -12.71
C ARG A 452 -20.47 -21.34 -12.76
N VAL A 453 -21.22 -22.42 -12.84
CA VAL A 453 -20.68 -23.78 -12.98
C VAL A 453 -21.20 -24.41 -14.28
N ALA A 454 -20.30 -24.97 -15.09
CA ALA A 454 -20.67 -25.69 -16.30
C ALA A 454 -19.72 -26.84 -16.59
N THR A 455 -20.21 -27.88 -17.28
CA THR A 455 -19.42 -29.04 -17.67
C THR A 455 -19.23 -29.06 -19.19
N PHE A 456 -17.97 -29.18 -19.62
CA PHE A 456 -17.56 -29.23 -21.02
C PHE A 456 -16.97 -30.61 -21.33
N THR A 457 -17.51 -31.29 -22.34
CA THR A 457 -16.95 -32.55 -22.83
C THR A 457 -16.29 -32.32 -24.18
N VAL A 458 -14.99 -32.58 -24.28
CA VAL A 458 -14.19 -32.41 -25.48
C VAL A 458 -13.85 -33.79 -26.05
N SER A 459 -14.19 -34.06 -27.32
CA SER A 459 -14.03 -35.38 -27.97
C SER A 459 -13.45 -35.34 -29.37
#